data_AF-A0AAN7U5N0-F1
#
_entry.id   AF-A0AAN7U5N0-F1
#
_cell.length_a   1.000
_cell.length_b   1.000
_cell.length_c   1.000
_cell.angle_alpha   90.00
_cell.angle_beta   90.00
_cell.angle_gamma   90.00
#
_symmetry.space_group_name_H-M   'P 1'
#
loop_
_entity.id
_entity.type
_entity.pdbx_description
1 polymer ?
#
loop_
_entity_poly.entity_id
_entity_poly.type
_entity_poly.pdbx_seq_one_letter_code
_entity_poly.pdbx_strand_id
1 'polypeptide(L)'
;MKTIKELKNNLFFEKKNKKKNNNNNIEKNTTNNNSNSNLKNENKNVIENNNNNNNNNNNNNNNNNNNNNNNNNNNNNNNNNNNNNNNNNNYNNLENKNNIEFNKNNIDNSINVNNNSYAQMIQYSNIHCIDWSSLISVHKLDLGSSNIFLVATFLNNSCEYNQVLLKSSTTIVQEVYASVLESILMLPIPEMRLLEFSNDEYLQMSRSLLTISSKTNRSLHDYIKLELLKSFFLIMEYAPNGKSFKDLDYKEYFSGYSGEKKLNQLGQVIAFDIFCNNSDRLPLIWDNVSSHFSNILFYDIPNRNGWYISLMNSNVTCINNSSFTIGYRKYITRVKSLFYSIFKRPNIESNQIKKMRESISKSYKINLSSSSGISIQRGLIQGVQLIISRISISILTDTKEKLRHLVKIDSTINAWKKGLDSIHLPFLSDLLETMVLFC
;
A
#
# COMPACT_ATOMS: atom_id res chain seq x y z
N MET A 1 15.13 19.64 -12.96
CA MET A 1 15.11 19.20 -11.54
C MET A 1 13.89 19.82 -10.88
N LYS A 2 12.79 19.08 -10.72
CA LYS A 2 11.62 19.58 -9.99
C LYS A 2 11.96 19.60 -8.50
N THR A 3 11.92 20.77 -7.85
CA THR A 3 12.25 20.90 -6.42
C THR A 3 11.27 20.10 -5.55
N ILE A 4 11.72 19.57 -4.42
CA ILE A 4 10.91 18.87 -3.38
C ILE A 4 9.60 19.61 -3.03
N LYS A 5 9.56 20.93 -3.24
CA LYS A 5 8.37 21.78 -3.06
C LYS A 5 7.22 21.46 -4.03
N GLU A 6 7.47 20.96 -5.24
CA GLU A 6 6.42 20.55 -6.18
C GLU A 6 5.82 19.18 -5.83
N LEU A 7 6.63 18.25 -5.30
CA LEU A 7 6.14 16.97 -4.76
C LEU A 7 5.21 17.18 -3.56
N LYS A 8 5.44 18.23 -2.74
CA LYS A 8 4.50 18.63 -1.67
C LYS A 8 3.11 18.96 -2.23
N ASN A 9 3.01 19.66 -3.36
CA ASN A 9 1.72 20.09 -3.89
C ASN A 9 0.94 18.94 -4.55
N ASN A 10 1.61 17.94 -5.13
CA ASN A 10 0.91 16.85 -5.82
C ASN A 10 0.40 15.76 -4.85
N LEU A 11 1.04 15.57 -3.69
CA LEU A 11 0.58 14.62 -2.66
C LEU A 11 -0.21 15.31 -1.54
N PHE A 12 0.01 16.60 -1.30
CA PHE A 12 -0.59 17.34 -0.19
C PHE A 12 -1.14 18.69 -0.69
N PHE A 13 -2.39 18.70 -1.12
CA PHE A 13 -3.14 19.95 -1.23
C PHE A 13 -3.77 20.28 0.12
N GLU A 14 -3.04 21.05 0.94
CA GLU A 14 -3.71 21.89 1.93
C GLU A 14 -4.60 22.89 1.16
N LYS A 15 -5.92 22.82 1.36
CA LYS A 15 -6.85 23.87 0.92
C LYS A 15 -6.40 25.19 1.55
N LYS A 16 -5.61 25.99 0.82
CA LYS A 16 -5.53 27.42 1.09
C LYS A 16 -6.88 28.01 0.74
N ASN A 17 -7.74 28.14 1.75
CA ASN A 17 -8.94 28.97 1.67
C ASN A 17 -8.50 30.39 1.29
N LYS A 18 -8.52 30.71 -0.01
CA LYS A 18 -8.47 32.08 -0.47
C LYS A 18 -9.78 32.73 -0.01
N LYS A 19 -9.76 33.37 1.17
CA LYS A 19 -10.72 34.42 1.50
C LYS A 19 -10.61 35.46 0.38
N LYS A 20 -11.61 35.48 -0.51
CA LYS A 20 -11.86 36.64 -1.38
C LYS A 20 -12.21 37.80 -0.45
N ASN A 21 -11.23 38.65 -0.15
CA ASN A 21 -11.51 39.96 0.41
C ASN A 21 -12.13 40.79 -0.72
N ASN A 22 -13.45 40.97 -0.68
CA ASN A 22 -14.12 42.06 -1.36
C ASN A 22 -13.79 43.35 -0.58
N ASN A 23 -12.80 44.10 -1.04
CA ASN A 23 -12.61 45.48 -0.62
C ASN A 23 -13.51 46.36 -1.47
N ASN A 24 -14.65 46.77 -0.90
CA ASN A 24 -15.34 47.98 -1.32
C ASN A 24 -14.67 49.17 -0.63
N ASN A 25 -14.24 50.12 -1.45
CA ASN A 25 -13.78 51.45 -1.04
C ASN A 25 -14.89 52.16 -0.26
N ILE A 26 -14.61 52.53 1.00
CA ILE A 26 -15.28 53.64 1.67
C ILE A 26 -14.21 54.52 2.32
N GLU A 27 -14.44 55.80 2.18
CA GLU A 27 -13.54 56.93 2.34
C GLU A 27 -12.98 57.13 3.74
N LYS A 28 -11.84 57.83 3.72
CA LYS A 28 -11.13 58.44 4.84
C LYS A 28 -12.09 59.28 5.69
N ASN A 29 -12.05 59.10 7.01
CA ASN A 29 -12.13 60.21 7.94
C ASN A 29 -11.21 59.98 9.14
N THR A 30 -10.27 60.91 9.26
CA THR A 30 -9.30 61.15 10.32
C THR A 30 -9.99 61.48 11.64
N THR A 31 -9.60 60.81 12.72
CA THR A 31 -9.52 61.46 14.04
C THR A 31 -8.41 60.83 14.88
N ASN A 32 -7.50 61.71 15.31
CA ASN A 32 -6.52 61.52 16.36
C ASN A 32 -7.18 60.96 17.64
N ASN A 33 -6.45 60.10 18.36
CA ASN A 33 -6.26 60.32 19.80
C ASN A 33 -5.04 59.57 20.33
N ASN A 34 -4.16 60.38 20.93
CA ASN A 34 -3.10 60.01 21.84
C ASN A 34 -3.65 59.29 23.07
N SER A 35 -2.94 58.26 23.53
CA SER A 35 -2.70 58.10 24.97
C SER A 35 -1.58 57.10 25.25
N ASN A 36 -0.53 57.66 25.85
CA ASN A 36 0.51 57.01 26.63
C ASN A 36 -0.06 55.99 27.64
N SER A 37 0.67 54.89 27.84
CA SER A 37 0.98 54.44 29.21
C SER A 37 2.16 53.47 29.21
N ASN A 38 3.29 54.00 29.69
CA ASN A 38 4.37 53.24 30.31
C ASN A 38 3.83 52.40 31.48
N LEU A 39 4.35 51.20 31.68
CA LEU A 39 4.58 50.64 33.01
C LEU A 39 5.67 49.57 32.98
N LYS A 40 6.79 49.92 33.62
CA LYS A 40 7.79 49.00 34.16
C LYS A 40 7.15 48.18 35.28
N ASN A 41 7.59 46.93 35.47
CA ASN A 41 8.17 46.53 36.76
C ASN A 41 8.78 45.13 36.76
N GLU A 42 9.89 45.07 37.50
CA GLU A 42 10.77 43.97 37.83
C GLU A 42 10.18 43.06 38.92
N ASN A 43 10.58 41.77 38.92
CA ASN A 43 11.16 41.01 40.05
C ASN A 43 11.02 39.50 39.80
N LYS A 44 12.11 38.72 39.67
CA LYS A 44 12.99 38.13 40.71
C LYS A 44 12.27 37.18 41.69
N ASN A 45 12.66 35.89 41.61
CA ASN A 45 12.81 34.85 42.65
C ASN A 45 12.93 33.50 41.89
N VAL A 46 14.09 32.88 41.64
CA VAL A 46 15.03 32.22 42.58
C VAL A 46 14.32 31.44 43.69
N ILE A 47 14.11 30.15 43.46
CA ILE A 47 14.14 29.10 44.50
C ILE A 47 14.91 27.92 43.91
N GLU A 48 16.18 27.81 44.32
CA GLU A 48 16.89 26.55 44.43
C GLU A 48 16.25 25.73 45.56
N ASN A 49 16.05 24.43 45.36
CA ASN A 49 16.14 23.47 46.45
C ASN A 49 16.55 22.10 45.93
N ASN A 50 17.81 21.80 46.20
CA ASN A 50 18.39 20.46 46.28
C ASN A 50 17.66 19.62 47.34
N ASN A 51 17.38 18.35 47.04
CA ASN A 51 17.68 17.25 47.97
C ASN A 51 17.57 15.86 47.29
N ASN A 52 18.76 15.34 46.98
CA ASN A 52 19.30 14.01 47.28
C ASN A 52 18.40 12.79 47.59
N ASN A 53 18.83 11.68 46.95
CA ASN A 53 18.85 10.28 47.39
C ASN A 53 17.53 9.59 47.75
N ASN A 54 17.15 8.57 46.96
CA ASN A 54 17.55 7.22 47.35
C ASN A 54 17.56 6.21 46.20
N ASN A 55 18.62 5.42 46.24
CA ASN A 55 19.01 4.34 45.36
C ASN A 55 18.26 3.07 45.79
N ASN A 56 17.55 2.37 44.89
CA ASN A 56 17.34 0.93 45.11
C ASN A 56 17.24 0.18 43.79
N ASN A 57 18.38 -0.40 43.44
CA ASN A 57 18.65 -1.28 42.34
C ASN A 57 18.31 -2.70 42.82
N ASN A 58 17.30 -3.37 42.27
CA ASN A 58 17.11 -4.81 42.52
C ASN A 58 17.12 -5.59 41.21
N ASN A 59 18.31 -6.11 40.95
CA ASN A 59 18.70 -6.95 39.84
C ASN A 59 18.49 -8.40 40.29
N ASN A 60 17.54 -9.13 39.72
CA ASN A 60 17.42 -10.57 39.97
C ASN A 60 17.46 -11.32 38.64
N ASN A 61 18.69 -11.66 38.27
CA ASN A 61 19.06 -12.45 37.10
C ASN A 61 19.30 -13.88 37.59
N ASN A 62 18.36 -14.80 37.36
CA ASN A 62 18.55 -16.21 37.67
C ASN A 62 18.75 -17.01 36.38
N ASN A 63 20.03 -17.26 36.11
CA ASN A 63 20.55 -18.03 34.99
C ASN A 63 20.63 -19.50 35.46
N ASN A 64 19.81 -20.40 34.91
CA ASN A 64 20.03 -21.83 35.09
C ASN A 64 20.26 -22.50 33.73
N ASN A 65 21.54 -22.74 33.50
CA ASN A 65 22.12 -23.42 32.36
C ASN A 65 22.06 -24.92 32.67
N ASN A 66 21.32 -25.73 31.90
CA ASN A 66 21.54 -27.17 31.92
C ASN A 66 21.70 -27.71 30.50
N ASN A 67 22.96 -28.03 30.23
CA ASN A 67 23.48 -28.64 29.03
C ASN A 67 23.32 -30.14 29.21
N ASN A 68 22.54 -30.83 28.37
CA ASN A 68 22.78 -32.26 28.19
C ASN A 68 22.53 -32.67 26.75
N ASN A 69 23.62 -33.14 26.15
CA ASN A 69 23.76 -33.63 24.79
C ASN A 69 23.77 -35.15 24.91
N ASN A 70 22.81 -35.88 24.32
CA ASN A 70 23.11 -37.22 23.81
C ASN A 70 22.10 -37.72 22.76
N ASN A 71 22.67 -38.22 21.67
CA ASN A 71 22.09 -39.10 20.66
C ASN A 71 21.26 -40.25 21.28
N ASN A 72 20.18 -40.69 20.65
CA ASN A 72 20.23 -41.68 19.57
C ASN A 72 18.81 -42.08 19.10
N ASN A 73 18.74 -42.46 17.83
CA ASN A 73 17.65 -43.15 17.15
C ASN A 73 16.97 -44.23 18.02
N ASN A 74 15.63 -44.26 18.05
CA ASN A 74 14.94 -45.49 17.65
C ASN A 74 13.49 -45.27 17.20
N ASN A 75 13.19 -45.97 16.13
CA ASN A 75 11.92 -46.12 15.44
C ASN A 75 10.95 -46.94 16.32
N ASN A 76 9.72 -46.48 16.56
CA ASN A 76 8.61 -47.43 16.64
C ASN A 76 7.25 -46.81 16.36
N ASN A 77 6.62 -47.42 15.36
CA ASN A 77 5.28 -47.23 14.88
C ASN A 77 4.31 -48.01 15.79
N ASN A 78 3.34 -47.37 16.44
CA ASN A 78 2.11 -48.06 16.81
C ASN A 78 0.92 -47.12 17.07
N ASN A 79 0.02 -47.11 16.08
CA ASN A 79 -1.44 -47.25 16.19
C ASN A 79 -2.03 -47.32 17.63
N ASN A 80 -2.90 -46.37 18.02
CA ASN A 80 -4.26 -46.71 18.48
C ASN A 80 -5.20 -45.49 18.69
N ASN A 81 -6.43 -45.69 18.21
CA ASN A 81 -7.74 -45.25 18.72
C ASN A 81 -8.01 -43.80 19.16
N ASN A 82 -8.61 -43.08 18.21
CA ASN A 82 -10.01 -42.62 18.26
C ASN A 82 -10.72 -42.80 19.61
N ASN A 83 -10.94 -41.70 20.34
CA ASN A 83 -11.99 -41.66 21.35
C ASN A 83 -12.86 -40.42 21.21
N ASN A 84 -14.12 -40.74 20.97
CA ASN A 84 -15.30 -39.92 20.81
C ASN A 84 -15.63 -39.28 22.16
N ASN A 85 -15.84 -37.95 22.23
CA ASN A 85 -16.59 -37.40 23.34
C ASN A 85 -17.65 -36.41 22.87
N ASN A 86 -18.86 -36.92 22.96
CA ASN A 86 -20.14 -36.35 22.68
C ASN A 86 -20.47 -35.38 23.83
N ASN A 87 -20.78 -34.11 23.54
CA ASN A 87 -21.51 -33.31 24.52
C ASN A 87 -22.72 -32.64 23.86
N ASN A 88 -23.86 -33.13 24.32
CA ASN A 88 -25.20 -32.88 23.90
C ASN A 88 -25.75 -31.70 24.71
N ASN A 89 -26.33 -30.70 24.06
CA ASN A 89 -27.33 -29.81 24.69
C ASN A 89 -28.25 -29.21 23.63
N ASN A 90 -29.22 -30.04 23.23
CA ASN A 90 -30.66 -29.78 23.33
C ASN A 90 -31.13 -28.31 23.29
N TYR A 91 -31.63 -27.88 22.12
CA TYR A 91 -32.78 -26.96 22.02
C TYR A 91 -33.67 -27.46 20.89
N ASN A 92 -34.78 -28.09 21.28
CA ASN A 92 -35.85 -28.51 20.39
C ASN A 92 -36.94 -27.43 20.31
N ASN A 93 -37.63 -27.46 19.16
CA ASN A 93 -38.99 -26.98 18.88
C ASN A 93 -39.16 -25.53 18.40
N LEU A 94 -39.28 -25.33 17.08
CA LEU A 94 -40.56 -25.36 16.35
C LEU A 94 -40.30 -25.06 14.85
N GLU A 95 -40.42 -26.05 13.96
CA GLU A 95 -40.59 -25.77 12.52
C GLU A 95 -41.70 -26.63 11.92
N ASN A 96 -42.81 -25.96 11.64
CA ASN A 96 -43.89 -26.38 10.76
C ASN A 96 -43.36 -26.49 9.33
N LYS A 97 -43.33 -27.70 8.77
CA LYS A 97 -43.14 -27.94 7.34
C LYS A 97 -44.43 -27.64 6.57
N ASN A 98 -44.54 -26.44 6.02
CA ASN A 98 -45.36 -26.20 4.83
C ASN A 98 -44.43 -26.19 3.62
N ASN A 99 -44.55 -27.24 2.81
CA ASN A 99 -43.97 -27.33 1.48
C ASN A 99 -44.58 -26.24 0.59
N ILE A 100 -43.79 -25.23 0.25
CA ILE A 100 -44.03 -24.37 -0.91
C ILE A 100 -42.82 -24.55 -1.82
N GLU A 101 -43.03 -25.27 -2.92
CA GLU A 101 -42.12 -25.34 -4.05
C GLU A 101 -41.85 -23.92 -4.57
N PHE A 102 -40.74 -23.33 -4.15
CA PHE A 102 -40.19 -22.15 -4.79
C PHE A 102 -39.43 -22.58 -6.04
N ASN A 103 -40.07 -22.34 -7.18
CA ASN A 103 -39.50 -22.40 -8.51
C ASN A 103 -38.20 -21.57 -8.55
N LYS A 104 -37.05 -22.24 -8.46
CA LYS A 104 -35.73 -21.70 -8.79
C LYS A 104 -35.62 -21.55 -10.30
N ASN A 105 -36.32 -20.55 -10.85
CA ASN A 105 -35.91 -19.97 -12.11
C ASN A 105 -34.67 -19.14 -11.82
N ASN A 106 -33.51 -19.71 -12.16
CA ASN A 106 -32.23 -19.03 -12.27
C ASN A 106 -32.41 -17.79 -13.16
N ILE A 107 -32.62 -16.64 -12.50
CA ILE A 107 -32.28 -15.35 -13.08
C ILE A 107 -30.78 -15.24 -12.90
N ASP A 108 -30.05 -15.87 -13.83
CA ASP A 108 -28.71 -15.40 -14.17
C ASP A 108 -28.87 -13.96 -14.64
N ASN A 109 -28.69 -13.02 -13.71
CA ASN A 109 -28.37 -11.62 -13.97
C ASN A 109 -26.97 -11.54 -14.60
N SER A 110 -26.75 -12.31 -15.67
CA SER A 110 -25.86 -11.96 -16.75
C SER A 110 -26.46 -10.74 -17.43
N ILE A 111 -26.29 -9.62 -16.75
CA ILE A 111 -26.27 -8.33 -17.39
C ILE A 111 -25.09 -8.41 -18.36
N ASN A 112 -25.35 -8.98 -19.55
CA ASN A 112 -24.63 -8.71 -20.78
C ASN A 112 -24.98 -7.26 -21.15
N VAL A 113 -24.61 -6.31 -20.27
CA VAL A 113 -24.33 -4.96 -20.72
C VAL A 113 -23.26 -5.16 -21.76
N ASN A 114 -23.56 -4.80 -22.99
CA ASN A 114 -22.58 -4.64 -24.06
C ASN A 114 -21.52 -3.66 -23.55
N ASN A 115 -20.53 -4.18 -22.81
CA ASN A 115 -19.48 -3.44 -22.12
C ASN A 115 -18.53 -2.74 -23.10
N ASN A 116 -18.72 -2.95 -24.41
CA ASN A 116 -17.88 -2.38 -25.45
C ASN A 116 -18.26 -0.94 -25.86
N SER A 117 -19.46 -0.41 -25.53
CA SER A 117 -19.77 1.00 -25.87
C SER A 117 -19.39 2.01 -24.79
N TYR A 118 -19.26 1.60 -23.52
CA TYR A 118 -18.89 2.50 -22.41
C TYR A 118 -17.38 2.67 -22.24
N ALA A 119 -16.57 1.76 -22.81
CA ALA A 119 -15.11 1.80 -22.67
C ALA A 119 -14.45 3.03 -23.33
N GLN A 120 -15.16 3.74 -24.22
CA GLN A 120 -14.59 4.86 -24.99
C GLN A 120 -14.78 6.26 -24.35
N MET A 121 -15.45 6.40 -23.20
CA MET A 121 -15.68 7.73 -22.58
C MET A 121 -15.32 7.83 -21.10
N ILE A 122 -14.54 6.90 -20.55
CA ILE A 122 -14.06 7.04 -19.16
C ILE A 122 -12.88 8.00 -19.15
N GLN A 123 -13.11 9.23 -18.66
CA GLN A 123 -12.06 10.21 -18.47
C GLN A 123 -11.31 9.96 -17.15
N TYR A 124 -10.06 10.43 -17.09
CA TYR A 124 -9.27 10.47 -15.86
C TYR A 124 -10.04 11.12 -14.72
N SER A 125 -10.14 10.40 -13.61
CA SER A 125 -10.90 10.84 -12.45
C SER A 125 -10.14 11.90 -11.68
N ASN A 126 -10.69 13.11 -11.61
CA ASN A 126 -10.24 14.11 -10.65
C ASN A 126 -10.56 13.62 -9.23
N ILE A 127 -9.61 12.91 -8.61
CA ILE A 127 -9.80 12.35 -7.28
C ILE A 127 -9.89 13.42 -6.20
N HIS A 128 -9.48 14.66 -6.45
CA HIS A 128 -9.37 15.71 -5.43
C HIS A 128 -10.67 16.46 -5.14
N CYS A 129 -11.65 16.40 -6.04
CA CYS A 129 -12.91 17.12 -5.93
C CYS A 129 -14.07 16.20 -6.34
N ILE A 130 -14.34 15.20 -5.50
CA ILE A 130 -15.41 14.23 -5.74
C ILE A 130 -16.71 14.77 -5.19
N ASP A 131 -17.71 14.93 -6.05
CA ASP A 131 -19.08 15.17 -5.62
C ASP A 131 -19.73 13.82 -5.31
N TRP A 132 -19.70 13.43 -4.03
CA TRP A 132 -20.28 12.17 -3.56
C TRP A 132 -21.78 12.05 -3.81
N SER A 133 -22.49 13.17 -3.99
CA SER A 133 -23.92 13.16 -4.30
C SER A 133 -24.22 12.70 -5.74
N SER A 134 -23.22 12.79 -6.65
CA SER A 134 -23.29 12.31 -8.03
C SER A 134 -22.96 10.82 -8.20
N LEU A 135 -22.75 10.09 -7.09
CA LEU A 135 -22.46 8.65 -7.11
C LEU A 135 -23.67 7.88 -7.67
N ILE A 136 -23.47 7.16 -8.77
CA ILE A 136 -24.52 6.39 -9.44
C ILE A 136 -24.42 4.89 -9.20
N SER A 137 -23.22 4.36 -9.00
CA SER A 137 -23.02 2.94 -8.75
C SER A 137 -21.75 2.69 -7.94
N VAL A 138 -21.78 1.58 -7.19
CA VAL A 138 -20.61 1.04 -6.51
C VAL A 138 -20.59 -0.47 -6.71
N HIS A 139 -19.43 -1.04 -6.98
CA HIS A 139 -19.23 -2.48 -7.02
C HIS A 139 -17.92 -2.89 -6.34
N LYS A 140 -17.87 -4.15 -5.90
CA LYS A 140 -16.69 -4.75 -5.30
C LYS A 140 -15.78 -5.29 -6.41
N LEU A 141 -14.52 -4.89 -6.41
CA LEU A 141 -13.47 -5.43 -7.26
C LEU A 141 -12.51 -6.25 -6.39
N ASP A 142 -12.47 -7.56 -6.62
CA ASP A 142 -11.59 -8.49 -5.91
C ASP A 142 -10.41 -8.87 -6.82
N LEU A 143 -9.21 -8.39 -6.47
CA LEU A 143 -7.99 -8.71 -7.19
C LEU A 143 -7.21 -9.87 -6.56
N GLY A 144 -7.80 -10.56 -5.57
CA GLY A 144 -7.14 -11.60 -4.77
C GLY A 144 -6.22 -11.02 -3.67
N SER A 145 -5.59 -11.91 -2.90
CA SER A 145 -4.60 -11.56 -1.87
C SER A 145 -5.09 -10.52 -0.83
N SER A 146 -6.37 -10.58 -0.46
CA SER A 146 -7.01 -9.61 0.45
C SER A 146 -7.09 -8.17 -0.08
N ASN A 147 -6.81 -7.96 -1.37
CA ASN A 147 -6.93 -6.64 -2.01
C ASN A 147 -8.31 -6.47 -2.61
N ILE A 148 -9.21 -6.00 -1.77
CA ILE A 148 -10.57 -5.67 -2.17
C ILE A 148 -10.66 -4.16 -2.34
N PHE A 149 -11.18 -3.74 -3.49
CA PHE A 149 -11.49 -2.36 -3.80
C PHE A 149 -12.99 -2.20 -3.94
N LEU A 150 -13.48 -1.00 -3.64
CA LEU A 150 -14.77 -0.55 -4.15
C LEU A 150 -14.50 0.34 -5.36
N VAL A 151 -15.12 0.03 -6.48
CA VAL A 151 -15.12 0.90 -7.66
C VAL A 151 -16.38 1.75 -7.57
N ALA A 152 -16.20 3.05 -7.34
CA ALA A 152 -17.28 4.03 -7.28
C ALA A 152 -17.37 4.78 -8.61
N THR A 153 -18.55 4.75 -9.24
CA THR A 153 -18.81 5.41 -10.53
C THR A 153 -19.71 6.62 -10.33
N PHE A 154 -19.34 7.74 -10.94
CA PHE A 154 -20.01 9.03 -10.88
C PHE A 154 -20.44 9.45 -12.27
N LEU A 155 -21.51 10.24 -12.36
CA LEU A 155 -21.91 10.93 -13.58
C LEU A 155 -21.57 12.41 -13.44
N ASN A 156 -20.72 12.95 -14.31
CA ASN A 156 -20.38 14.36 -14.30
C ASN A 156 -21.42 15.21 -15.05
N ASN A 157 -21.30 16.54 -14.96
CA ASN A 157 -22.20 17.48 -15.65
C ASN A 157 -22.16 17.38 -17.18
N SER A 158 -21.11 16.79 -17.74
CA SER A 158 -20.94 16.54 -19.18
C SER A 158 -21.53 15.19 -19.61
N CYS A 159 -22.25 14.49 -18.73
CA CYS A 159 -22.75 13.13 -18.94
C CYS A 159 -21.65 12.07 -19.18
N GLU A 160 -20.44 12.32 -18.69
CA GLU A 160 -19.33 11.37 -18.75
C GLU A 160 -19.22 10.61 -17.42
N TYR A 161 -18.74 9.36 -17.52
CA TYR A 161 -18.56 8.50 -16.37
C TYR A 161 -17.15 8.65 -15.81
N ASN A 162 -17.07 8.96 -14.53
CA ASN A 162 -15.81 8.98 -13.78
C ASN A 162 -15.79 7.82 -12.79
N GLN A 163 -14.63 7.18 -12.63
CA GLN A 163 -14.47 6.04 -11.71
C GLN A 163 -13.32 6.26 -10.74
N VAL A 164 -13.53 6.00 -9.45
CA VAL A 164 -12.45 6.01 -8.46
C VAL A 164 -12.38 4.67 -7.76
N LEU A 165 -11.18 4.30 -7.35
CA LEU A 165 -10.95 3.16 -6.50
C LEU A 165 -10.92 3.62 -5.04
N LEU A 166 -11.72 2.97 -4.22
CA LEU A 166 -11.67 3.09 -2.77
C LEU A 166 -11.03 1.83 -2.21
N LYS A 167 -9.93 2.02 -1.50
CA LYS A 167 -9.24 0.96 -0.81
C LYS A 167 -9.21 1.27 0.68
N SER A 168 -9.53 0.28 1.49
CA SER A 168 -9.15 0.28 2.89
C SER A 168 -8.10 -0.82 3.08
N SER A 169 -7.24 -0.68 4.08
CA SER A 169 -6.21 -1.67 4.37
C SER A 169 -5.82 -1.62 5.84
N THR A 170 -5.43 -2.77 6.40
CA THR A 170 -4.82 -2.84 7.73
C THR A 170 -3.38 -2.31 7.71
N THR A 171 -2.75 -2.22 6.54
CA THR A 171 -1.40 -1.69 6.32
C THR A 171 -1.40 -0.36 5.55
N ILE A 172 -2.50 0.39 5.63
CA ILE A 172 -2.68 1.63 4.86
C ILE A 172 -1.57 2.66 5.09
N VAL A 173 -0.98 2.69 6.29
CA VAL A 173 0.10 3.62 6.64
C VAL A 173 1.38 3.29 5.88
N GLN A 174 1.73 2.01 5.85
CA GLN A 174 2.90 1.50 5.14
C GLN A 174 2.72 1.64 3.62
N GLU A 175 1.48 1.50 3.13
CA GLU A 175 1.15 1.77 1.72
C GLU A 175 1.31 3.25 1.35
N VAL A 176 0.82 4.17 2.20
CA VAL A 176 1.02 5.62 2.00
C VAL A 176 2.51 5.97 2.07
N TYR A 177 3.25 5.34 2.98
CA TYR A 177 4.69 5.57 3.07
C TYR A 177 5.42 5.07 1.82
N ALA A 178 5.09 3.86 1.34
CA ALA A 178 5.63 3.31 0.10
C ALA A 178 5.32 4.23 -1.09
N SER A 179 4.07 4.69 -1.23
CA SER A 179 3.67 5.52 -2.37
C SER A 179 4.38 6.88 -2.41
N VAL A 180 4.69 7.47 -1.24
CA VAL A 180 5.51 8.68 -1.19
C VAL A 180 6.93 8.40 -1.70
N LEU A 181 7.55 7.27 -1.30
CA LEU A 181 8.86 6.89 -1.81
C LEU A 181 8.84 6.59 -3.31
N GLU A 182 7.80 5.91 -3.81
CA GLU A 182 7.59 5.66 -5.23
C GLU A 182 7.49 6.96 -6.04
N SER A 183 6.79 7.96 -5.49
CA SER A 183 6.68 9.29 -6.08
C SER A 183 8.04 9.99 -6.18
N ILE A 184 8.87 9.91 -5.14
CA ILE A 184 10.25 10.45 -5.15
C ILE A 184 11.10 9.78 -6.24
N LEU A 185 10.93 8.47 -6.40
CA LEU A 185 11.61 7.68 -7.43
C LEU A 185 11.01 7.86 -8.83
N MET A 186 9.86 8.53 -8.95
CA MET A 186 9.09 8.64 -10.20
C MET A 186 8.70 7.27 -10.78
N LEU A 187 8.42 6.32 -9.89
CA LEU A 187 7.81 5.04 -10.25
C LEU A 187 6.33 5.26 -10.64
N PRO A 188 5.76 4.37 -11.48
CA PRO A 188 4.43 4.59 -12.02
C PRO A 188 3.38 4.13 -11.01
N ILE A 189 2.94 5.04 -10.14
CA ILE A 189 1.80 4.81 -9.25
C ILE A 189 0.58 5.58 -9.77
N PRO A 190 -0.65 5.08 -9.55
CA PRO A 190 -1.85 5.88 -9.78
C PRO A 190 -1.86 7.09 -8.85
N GLU A 191 -2.52 8.17 -9.26
CA GLU A 191 -2.77 9.27 -8.33
C GLU A 191 -3.59 8.74 -7.15
N MET A 192 -3.22 9.14 -5.93
CA MET A 192 -3.90 8.69 -4.72
C MET A 192 -3.90 9.74 -3.63
N ARG A 193 -4.91 9.71 -2.77
CA ARG A 193 -4.98 10.51 -1.55
C ARG A 193 -5.62 9.74 -0.40
N LEU A 194 -5.23 10.13 0.81
CA LEU A 194 -5.82 9.61 2.04
C LEU A 194 -7.10 10.40 2.38
N LEU A 195 -8.14 9.68 2.77
CA LEU A 195 -9.36 10.23 3.36
C LEU A 195 -9.52 9.73 4.80
N GLU A 196 -9.41 10.64 5.77
CA GLU A 196 -9.57 10.37 7.20
C GLU A 196 -11.05 10.42 7.63
N PHE A 197 -11.44 9.58 8.59
CA PHE A 197 -12.83 9.49 9.08
C PHE A 197 -13.37 10.77 9.72
N SER A 198 -12.49 11.63 10.24
CA SER A 198 -12.85 12.91 10.84
C SER A 198 -13.18 13.99 9.80
N ASN A 199 -12.95 13.72 8.52
CA ASN A 199 -13.24 14.65 7.43
C ASN A 199 -14.73 14.62 7.06
N ASP A 200 -15.35 15.78 6.86
CA ASP A 200 -16.75 15.88 6.39
C ASP A 200 -16.98 15.12 5.07
N GLU A 201 -15.97 15.10 4.20
CA GLU A 201 -16.01 14.32 2.96
C GLU A 201 -16.18 12.81 3.23
N TYR A 202 -15.58 12.27 4.29
CA TYR A 202 -15.76 10.87 4.66
C TYR A 202 -17.22 10.57 5.00
N LEU A 203 -17.89 11.47 5.72
CA LEU A 203 -19.30 11.32 6.05
C LEU A 203 -20.19 11.37 4.78
N GLN A 204 -19.87 12.27 3.84
CA GLN A 204 -20.57 12.36 2.55
C GLN A 204 -20.37 11.09 1.72
N MET A 205 -19.13 10.61 1.61
CA MET A 205 -18.78 9.35 0.97
C MET A 205 -19.57 8.19 1.58
N SER A 206 -19.52 8.04 2.91
CA SER A 206 -20.16 6.95 3.64
C SER A 206 -21.67 6.90 3.39
N ARG A 207 -22.36 8.05 3.50
CA ARG A 207 -23.81 8.13 3.25
C ARG A 207 -24.16 7.74 1.82
N SER A 208 -23.37 8.22 0.85
CA SER A 208 -23.62 7.96 -0.58
C SER A 208 -23.39 6.49 -0.91
N LEU A 209 -22.30 5.89 -0.45
CA LEU A 209 -22.01 4.47 -0.63
C LEU A 209 -23.10 3.57 -0.02
N LEU A 210 -23.54 3.87 1.20
CA LEU A 210 -24.60 3.10 1.87
C LEU A 210 -25.95 3.24 1.16
N THR A 211 -26.29 4.45 0.71
CA THR A 211 -27.55 4.73 -0.01
C THR A 211 -27.61 4.01 -1.35
N ILE A 212 -26.50 3.97 -2.11
CA ILE A 212 -26.45 3.28 -3.40
C ILE A 212 -26.43 1.76 -3.19
N SER A 213 -25.59 1.26 -2.29
CA SER A 213 -25.47 -0.19 -2.06
C SER A 213 -26.73 -0.83 -1.47
N SER A 214 -27.49 -0.11 -0.65
CA SER A 214 -28.76 -0.63 -0.10
C SER A 214 -29.83 -0.86 -1.17
N LYS A 215 -29.73 -0.14 -2.30
CA LYS A 215 -30.65 -0.28 -3.44
C LYS A 215 -30.24 -1.40 -4.39
N THR A 216 -28.96 -1.76 -4.44
CA THR A 216 -28.43 -2.67 -5.46
C THR A 216 -28.21 -4.08 -4.93
N ASN A 217 -27.52 -4.25 -3.79
CA ASN A 217 -27.10 -5.57 -3.30
C ASN A 217 -26.85 -5.57 -1.78
N ARG A 218 -27.62 -6.38 -1.04
CA ARG A 218 -27.51 -6.50 0.44
C ARG A 218 -26.12 -6.96 0.90
N SER A 219 -25.52 -7.94 0.21
CA SER A 219 -24.17 -8.42 0.58
C SER A 219 -23.11 -7.35 0.37
N LEU A 220 -23.20 -6.58 -0.71
CA LEU A 220 -22.33 -5.43 -0.95
C LEU A 220 -22.53 -4.34 0.12
N HIS A 221 -23.78 -4.07 0.48
CA HIS A 221 -24.11 -3.12 1.54
C HIS A 221 -23.51 -3.51 2.89
N ASP A 222 -23.67 -4.77 3.29
CA ASP A 222 -23.10 -5.30 4.54
C ASP A 222 -21.57 -5.24 4.53
N TYR A 223 -20.95 -5.57 3.39
CA TYR A 223 -19.50 -5.41 3.20
C TYR A 223 -19.04 -3.96 3.36
N ILE A 224 -19.69 -3.02 2.66
CA ILE A 224 -19.37 -1.58 2.76
C ILE A 224 -19.53 -1.10 4.21
N LYS A 225 -20.58 -1.54 4.91
CA LYS A 225 -20.79 -1.17 6.31
C LYS A 225 -19.63 -1.61 7.22
N LEU A 226 -19.08 -2.81 7.01
CA LEU A 226 -17.89 -3.28 7.73
C LEU A 226 -16.64 -2.49 7.36
N GLU A 227 -16.47 -2.16 6.07
CA GLU A 227 -15.35 -1.37 5.58
C GLU A 227 -15.34 0.05 6.15
N LEU A 228 -16.51 0.67 6.31
CA LEU A 228 -16.68 1.98 6.94
C LEU A 228 -16.42 1.99 8.46
N LEU A 229 -16.20 0.83 9.09
CA LEU A 229 -15.68 0.79 10.47
C LEU A 229 -14.17 1.14 10.51
N LYS A 230 -13.48 1.08 9.37
CA LYS A 230 -12.08 1.46 9.25
C LYS A 230 -11.97 2.98 9.14
N SER A 231 -10.94 3.51 9.80
CA SER A 231 -10.79 4.96 9.98
C SER A 231 -10.18 5.70 8.78
N PHE A 232 -9.70 4.96 7.78
CA PHE A 232 -8.96 5.51 6.66
C PHE A 232 -9.31 4.80 5.37
N PHE A 233 -9.46 5.59 4.31
CA PHE A 233 -9.54 5.09 2.93
C PHE A 233 -8.45 5.75 2.07
N LEU A 234 -7.89 4.98 1.14
CA LEU A 234 -7.20 5.50 -0.01
C LEU A 234 -8.20 5.68 -1.14
N ILE A 235 -8.27 6.90 -1.66
CA ILE A 235 -8.96 7.23 -2.89
C ILE A 235 -7.90 7.25 -3.97
N MET A 236 -8.04 6.37 -4.95
CA MET A 236 -7.07 6.18 -6.02
C MET A 236 -7.74 6.42 -7.38
N GLU A 237 -6.94 6.93 -8.31
CA GLU A 237 -7.28 6.99 -9.72
C GLU A 237 -7.63 5.58 -10.23
N TYR A 238 -8.78 5.45 -10.88
CA TYR A 238 -9.09 4.26 -11.65
C TYR A 238 -8.38 4.35 -12.99
N ALA A 239 -7.50 3.39 -13.26
CA ALA A 239 -6.77 3.34 -14.52
C ALA A 239 -7.43 2.32 -15.46
N PRO A 240 -8.27 2.78 -16.42
CA PRO A 240 -8.93 1.88 -17.35
C PRO A 240 -7.89 1.20 -18.26
N ASN A 241 -8.26 0.04 -18.81
CA ASN A 241 -7.44 -0.76 -19.73
C ASN A 241 -6.17 -1.41 -19.13
N GLY A 242 -5.92 -1.22 -17.83
CA GLY A 242 -4.88 -1.95 -17.13
C GLY A 242 -5.20 -3.44 -17.10
N LYS A 243 -4.31 -4.27 -17.65
CA LYS A 243 -4.43 -5.73 -17.61
C LYS A 243 -3.67 -6.25 -16.40
N SER A 244 -4.26 -7.18 -15.66
CA SER A 244 -3.48 -7.93 -14.68
C SER A 244 -2.53 -8.87 -15.42
N PHE A 245 -1.45 -9.33 -14.77
CA PHE A 245 -0.48 -10.19 -15.44
C PHE A 245 -1.12 -11.43 -16.06
N LYS A 246 -2.07 -12.07 -15.37
CA LYS A 246 -2.80 -13.26 -15.85
C LYS A 246 -3.60 -13.01 -17.14
N ASP A 247 -3.96 -11.76 -17.42
CA ASP A 247 -4.79 -11.35 -18.56
C ASP A 247 -3.95 -10.89 -19.76
N LEU A 248 -2.61 -10.95 -19.67
CA LEU A 248 -1.71 -10.57 -20.75
C LEU A 248 -1.62 -11.65 -21.83
N ASP A 249 -1.61 -11.23 -23.10
CA ASP A 249 -0.93 -12.01 -24.13
C ASP A 249 0.57 -11.76 -23.99
N TYR A 250 1.25 -12.64 -23.26
CA TYR A 250 2.67 -12.48 -22.94
C TYR A 250 3.57 -12.52 -24.17
N LYS A 251 3.19 -13.30 -25.18
CA LYS A 251 3.97 -13.43 -26.41
C LYS A 251 3.96 -12.09 -27.13
N GLU A 252 2.79 -11.46 -27.26
CA GLU A 252 2.67 -10.13 -27.84
C GLU A 252 3.32 -9.07 -26.94
N TYR A 253 2.94 -9.05 -25.66
CA TYR A 253 3.29 -7.98 -24.72
C TYR A 253 4.80 -7.79 -24.54
N PHE A 254 5.55 -8.89 -24.42
CA PHE A 254 7.01 -8.87 -24.24
C PHE A 254 7.79 -9.04 -25.56
N SER A 255 7.12 -9.07 -26.71
CA SER A 255 7.79 -9.09 -28.02
C SER A 255 8.09 -7.67 -28.54
N GLY A 256 8.84 -7.64 -29.64
CA GLY A 256 9.14 -6.41 -30.39
C GLY A 256 10.05 -5.43 -29.66
N TYR A 257 10.13 -4.21 -30.20
CA TYR A 257 11.04 -3.17 -29.73
C TYR A 257 10.73 -2.70 -28.29
N SER A 258 9.47 -2.74 -27.87
CA SER A 258 9.07 -2.34 -26.50
C SER A 258 9.29 -3.44 -25.45
N GLY A 259 9.47 -4.70 -25.86
CA GLY A 259 9.56 -5.84 -24.95
C GLY A 259 10.70 -5.71 -23.94
N GLU A 260 11.91 -5.39 -24.42
CA GLU A 260 13.08 -5.14 -23.55
C GLU A 260 12.82 -3.97 -22.59
N LYS A 261 12.21 -2.88 -23.07
CA LYS A 261 11.87 -1.72 -22.23
C LYS A 261 10.89 -2.10 -21.11
N LYS A 262 9.85 -2.88 -21.41
CA LYS A 262 8.87 -3.38 -20.43
C LYS A 262 9.53 -4.28 -19.38
N LEU A 263 10.45 -5.15 -19.79
CA LEU A 263 11.20 -6.03 -18.90
C LEU A 263 12.19 -5.24 -18.01
N ASN A 264 12.85 -4.22 -18.57
CA ASN A 264 13.69 -3.30 -17.79
C ASN A 264 12.86 -2.54 -16.74
N GLN A 265 11.68 -2.03 -17.12
CA GLN A 265 10.75 -1.37 -16.20
C GLN A 265 10.30 -2.30 -15.09
N LEU A 266 9.95 -3.54 -15.41
CA LEU A 266 9.64 -4.55 -14.41
C LEU A 266 10.81 -4.72 -13.43
N GLY A 267 12.04 -4.86 -13.93
CA GLY A 267 13.26 -4.93 -13.11
C GLY A 267 13.40 -3.78 -12.12
N GLN A 268 13.12 -2.54 -12.54
CA GLN A 268 13.18 -1.36 -11.66
C GLN A 268 12.17 -1.45 -10.51
N VAL A 269 10.97 -1.99 -10.79
CA VAL A 269 9.95 -2.25 -9.76
C VAL A 269 10.42 -3.32 -8.77
N ILE A 270 11.05 -4.40 -9.26
CA ILE A 270 11.62 -5.44 -8.38
C ILE A 270 12.64 -4.84 -7.42
N ALA A 271 13.49 -3.92 -7.89
CA ALA A 271 14.48 -3.27 -7.03
C ALA A 271 13.81 -2.50 -5.87
N PHE A 272 12.68 -1.83 -6.15
CA PHE A 272 11.89 -1.17 -5.12
C PHE A 272 11.21 -2.16 -4.17
N ASP A 273 10.65 -3.26 -4.70
CA ASP A 273 10.06 -4.31 -3.86
C ASP A 273 11.11 -4.96 -2.94
N ILE A 274 12.36 -5.16 -3.42
CA ILE A 274 13.48 -5.58 -2.57
C ILE A 274 13.75 -4.51 -1.50
N PHE A 275 13.84 -3.24 -1.86
CA PHE A 275 14.10 -2.18 -0.88
C PHE A 275 13.04 -2.13 0.23
N CYS A 276 11.77 -2.30 -0.11
CA CYS A 276 10.66 -2.28 0.84
C CYS A 276 10.36 -3.64 1.48
N ASN A 277 11.07 -4.70 1.09
CA ASN A 277 10.75 -6.09 1.43
C ASN A 277 9.29 -6.46 1.13
N ASN A 278 8.79 -6.02 -0.01
CA ASN A 278 7.44 -6.30 -0.49
C ASN A 278 7.39 -7.70 -1.15
N SER A 279 7.14 -8.74 -0.34
CA SER A 279 7.18 -10.14 -0.80
C SER A 279 5.97 -10.60 -1.61
N ASP A 280 4.94 -9.76 -1.76
CA ASP A 280 3.66 -10.18 -2.35
C ASP A 280 3.72 -10.33 -3.87
N ARG A 281 4.65 -9.62 -4.54
CA ARG A 281 4.69 -9.52 -6.00
C ARG A 281 5.49 -10.62 -6.70
N LEU A 282 6.71 -10.91 -6.23
CA LEU A 282 7.69 -11.68 -7.01
C LEU A 282 8.50 -12.67 -6.17
N PRO A 283 8.78 -13.89 -6.65
CA PRO A 283 9.50 -14.91 -5.90
C PRO A 283 11.00 -14.84 -6.23
N LEU A 284 11.66 -13.72 -5.91
CA LEU A 284 13.09 -13.53 -6.24
C LEU A 284 14.04 -13.91 -5.10
N ILE A 285 13.92 -13.21 -3.97
CA ILE A 285 14.70 -13.45 -2.74
C ILE A 285 13.84 -14.05 -1.61
N TRP A 286 12.55 -14.17 -1.86
CA TRP A 286 11.57 -14.74 -0.95
C TRP A 286 11.33 -16.20 -1.33
N ASP A 287 11.05 -17.04 -0.32
CA ASP A 287 10.75 -18.47 -0.55
C ASP A 287 9.27 -18.70 -0.92
N ASN A 288 8.49 -17.64 -1.11
CA ASN A 288 7.06 -17.73 -1.39
C ASN A 288 6.82 -18.17 -2.83
N VAL A 289 6.19 -19.34 -2.98
CA VAL A 289 5.84 -19.92 -4.29
C VAL A 289 4.55 -19.30 -4.87
N SER A 290 3.77 -18.60 -4.05
CA SER A 290 2.44 -18.07 -4.40
C SER A 290 2.43 -16.58 -4.75
N SER A 291 3.50 -16.04 -5.32
CA SER A 291 3.56 -14.62 -5.68
C SER A 291 2.53 -14.29 -6.76
N HIS A 292 1.68 -13.31 -6.48
CA HIS A 292 0.67 -12.86 -7.43
C HIS A 292 1.10 -11.50 -7.99
N PHE A 293 1.30 -11.41 -9.30
CA PHE A 293 1.40 -10.13 -10.01
C PHE A 293 0.07 -9.36 -10.03
N SER A 294 -0.87 -9.64 -9.13
CA SER A 294 -2.15 -8.95 -9.01
C SER A 294 -1.98 -7.48 -8.62
N ASN A 295 -0.83 -7.13 -8.03
CA ASN A 295 -0.48 -5.79 -7.58
C ASN A 295 0.27 -4.94 -8.64
N ILE A 296 0.28 -5.39 -9.90
CA ILE A 296 0.85 -4.64 -11.04
C ILE A 296 -0.17 -4.67 -12.18
N LEU A 297 -0.53 -3.50 -12.68
CA LEU A 297 -1.29 -3.34 -13.90
C LEU A 297 -0.34 -3.11 -15.08
N PHE A 298 -0.64 -3.73 -16.21
CA PHE A 298 0.16 -3.69 -17.43
C PHE A 298 -0.66 -3.02 -18.54
N TYR A 299 0.01 -2.21 -19.36
CA TYR A 299 -0.63 -1.42 -20.41
C TYR A 299 0.09 -1.62 -21.74
N ASP A 300 -0.68 -1.68 -22.82
CA ASP A 300 -0.10 -1.78 -24.17
C ASP A 300 0.52 -0.46 -24.64
N ILE A 301 -0.03 0.66 -24.17
CA ILE A 301 0.44 2.02 -24.45
C ILE A 301 1.06 2.59 -23.18
N PRO A 302 2.27 3.20 -23.24
CA PRO A 302 2.88 3.76 -22.05
C PRO A 302 2.18 5.05 -21.62
N ASN A 303 2.21 5.34 -20.32
CA ASN A 303 1.74 6.62 -19.80
C ASN A 303 2.64 7.79 -20.25
N ARG A 304 2.28 9.02 -19.85
CA ARG A 304 3.05 10.26 -20.16
C ARG A 304 4.52 10.23 -19.74
N ASN A 305 4.88 9.39 -18.76
CA ASN A 305 6.24 9.22 -18.26
C ASN A 305 6.96 8.03 -18.93
N GLY A 306 6.34 7.41 -19.94
CA GLY A 306 6.92 6.31 -20.71
C GLY A 306 6.79 4.94 -20.04
N TRP A 307 6.00 4.80 -18.97
CA TRP A 307 5.81 3.54 -18.24
C TRP A 307 4.66 2.71 -18.80
N TYR A 308 4.92 1.42 -19.02
CA TYR A 308 3.92 0.43 -19.46
C TYR A 308 3.29 -0.34 -18.29
N ILE A 309 3.65 0.01 -17.05
CA ILE A 309 3.17 -0.64 -15.85
C ILE A 309 2.68 0.41 -14.88
N SER A 310 1.74 0.05 -14.01
CA SER A 310 1.32 0.84 -12.86
C SER A 310 1.32 -0.04 -11.62
N LEU A 311 1.92 0.48 -10.56
CA LEU A 311 2.04 -0.19 -9.27
C LEU A 311 0.79 0.03 -8.45
N MET A 312 0.30 -1.04 -7.84
CA MET A 312 -0.80 -1.00 -6.88
C MET A 312 -0.38 -1.72 -5.60
N ASN A 313 -0.90 -1.31 -4.46
CA ASN A 313 -0.70 -2.01 -3.19
C ASN A 313 0.79 -2.21 -2.83
N SER A 314 1.62 -1.21 -3.14
CA SER A 314 3.00 -1.21 -2.67
C SER A 314 3.01 -1.08 -1.16
N ASN A 315 3.83 -1.87 -0.48
CA ASN A 315 3.85 -1.96 0.97
C ASN A 315 5.29 -2.02 1.48
N VAL A 316 5.52 -1.56 2.71
CA VAL A 316 6.82 -1.67 3.39
C VAL A 316 6.68 -2.67 4.54
N THR A 317 7.35 -3.81 4.40
CA THR A 317 7.33 -4.89 5.39
C THR A 317 8.70 -5.02 6.02
N CYS A 318 9.01 -4.19 7.01
CA CYS A 318 10.34 -4.25 7.63
C CYS A 318 10.51 -5.47 8.53
N ILE A 319 11.70 -6.06 8.51
CA ILE A 319 12.09 -7.10 9.47
C ILE A 319 12.88 -6.44 10.59
N ASN A 320 12.36 -6.49 11.83
CA ASN A 320 13.10 -5.99 12.97
C ASN A 320 14.22 -6.97 13.39
N ASN A 321 15.48 -6.53 13.31
CA ASN A 321 16.64 -7.34 13.67
C ASN A 321 16.64 -7.77 15.15
N SER A 322 16.05 -6.98 16.06
CA SER A 322 15.99 -7.33 17.48
C SER A 322 15.01 -8.46 17.76
N SER A 323 13.90 -8.51 17.01
CA SER A 323 12.83 -9.48 17.22
C SER A 323 12.97 -10.72 16.33
N PHE A 324 13.63 -10.60 15.17
CA PHE A 324 13.74 -11.68 14.20
C PHE A 324 15.12 -11.71 13.50
N THR A 325 16.18 -11.76 14.30
CA THR A 325 17.58 -11.72 13.84
C THR A 325 17.90 -12.73 12.74
N ILE A 326 17.42 -13.98 12.86
CA ILE A 326 17.70 -15.04 11.88
C ILE A 326 17.09 -14.70 10.52
N GLY A 327 15.81 -14.32 10.49
CA GLY A 327 15.15 -13.95 9.24
C GLY A 327 15.71 -12.68 8.63
N TYR A 328 16.02 -11.67 9.45
CA TYR A 328 16.71 -10.46 9.02
C TYR A 328 18.05 -10.80 8.34
N ARG A 329 18.92 -11.57 8.99
CA ARG A 329 20.22 -11.97 8.42
C ARG A 329 20.08 -12.80 7.16
N LYS A 330 19.12 -13.74 7.13
CA LYS A 330 18.81 -14.55 5.95
C LYS A 330 18.40 -13.67 4.78
N TYR A 331 17.54 -12.68 5.03
CA TYR A 331 17.09 -11.73 4.02
C TYR A 331 18.25 -10.88 3.47
N ILE A 332 19.00 -10.19 4.34
CA ILE A 332 20.15 -9.36 3.93
C ILE A 332 21.19 -10.19 3.16
N THR A 333 21.47 -11.43 3.60
CA THR A 333 22.41 -12.31 2.90
C THR A 333 21.95 -12.63 1.47
N ARG A 334 20.64 -12.86 1.26
CA ARG A 334 20.08 -13.11 -0.07
C ARG A 334 20.16 -11.89 -0.97
N VAL A 335 19.86 -10.71 -0.42
CA VAL A 335 20.01 -9.42 -1.13
C VAL A 335 21.47 -9.21 -1.54
N LYS A 336 22.42 -9.35 -0.62
CA LYS A 336 23.87 -9.26 -0.91
C LYS A 336 24.31 -10.24 -1.99
N SER A 337 23.85 -11.49 -1.90
CA SER A 337 24.18 -12.53 -2.90
C SER A 337 23.63 -12.20 -4.29
N LEU A 338 22.39 -11.71 -4.37
CA LEU A 338 21.78 -11.24 -5.62
C LEU A 338 22.58 -10.07 -6.20
N PHE A 339 22.81 -9.02 -5.42
CA PHE A 339 23.50 -7.81 -5.89
C PHE A 339 24.92 -8.11 -6.34
N TYR A 340 25.69 -8.89 -5.58
CA TYR A 340 27.00 -9.36 -6.01
C TYR A 340 26.94 -10.03 -7.40
N SER A 341 25.96 -10.90 -7.62
CA SER A 341 25.84 -11.66 -8.86
C SER A 341 25.52 -10.76 -10.05
N ILE A 342 24.55 -9.84 -9.91
CA ILE A 342 24.10 -8.99 -11.01
C ILE A 342 25.08 -7.86 -11.34
N PHE A 343 25.74 -7.26 -10.33
CA PHE A 343 26.70 -6.18 -10.55
C PHE A 343 28.04 -6.70 -11.07
N LYS A 344 28.49 -7.89 -10.62
CA LYS A 344 29.73 -8.50 -11.13
C LYS A 344 29.62 -8.94 -12.58
N ARG A 345 28.44 -9.41 -13.02
CA ARG A 345 28.21 -9.97 -14.36
C ARG A 345 26.87 -9.50 -14.93
N PRO A 346 26.73 -8.20 -15.29
CA PRO A 346 25.44 -7.61 -15.68
C PRO A 346 24.85 -8.23 -16.95
N ASN A 347 25.69 -8.80 -17.82
CA ASN A 347 25.27 -9.42 -19.08
C ASN A 347 25.07 -10.95 -18.98
N ILE A 348 25.17 -11.54 -17.78
CA ILE A 348 24.91 -12.96 -17.55
C ILE A 348 23.76 -13.06 -16.56
N GLU A 349 22.71 -13.80 -16.92
CA GLU A 349 21.56 -14.03 -16.04
C GLU A 349 22.02 -14.69 -14.73
N SER A 350 21.78 -14.03 -13.60
CA SER A 350 22.05 -14.62 -12.28
C SER A 350 21.10 -15.78 -11.98
N ASN A 351 21.54 -16.71 -11.13
CA ASN A 351 20.75 -17.89 -10.77
C ASN A 351 19.40 -17.53 -10.12
N GLN A 352 19.36 -16.45 -9.33
CA GLN A 352 18.15 -15.93 -8.70
C GLN A 352 17.16 -15.42 -9.75
N ILE A 353 17.62 -14.63 -10.71
CA ILE A 353 16.78 -14.12 -11.81
C ILE A 353 16.30 -15.27 -12.69
N LYS A 354 17.17 -16.24 -12.98
CA LYS A 354 16.79 -17.47 -13.71
C LYS A 354 15.66 -18.22 -13.00
N LYS A 355 15.80 -18.49 -11.69
CA LYS A 355 14.77 -19.18 -10.89
C LYS A 355 13.45 -18.41 -10.87
N MET A 356 13.51 -17.09 -10.69
CA MET A 356 12.32 -16.24 -10.75
C MET A 356 11.66 -16.34 -12.13
N ARG A 357 12.42 -16.18 -13.22
CA ARG A 357 11.92 -16.29 -14.60
C ARG A 357 11.29 -17.66 -14.88
N GLU A 358 11.93 -18.74 -14.45
CA GLU A 358 11.42 -20.11 -14.58
C GLU A 358 10.13 -20.31 -13.77
N SER A 359 10.06 -19.75 -12.56
CA SER A 359 8.85 -19.78 -11.74
C SER A 359 7.69 -19.03 -12.41
N ILE A 360 7.93 -17.83 -12.93
CA ILE A 360 6.92 -17.06 -13.68
C ILE A 360 6.48 -17.86 -14.92
N SER A 361 7.44 -18.40 -15.66
CA SER A 361 7.19 -19.20 -16.87
C SER A 361 6.30 -20.40 -16.58
N LYS A 362 6.58 -21.10 -15.48
CA LYS A 362 5.79 -22.25 -15.03
C LYS A 362 4.38 -21.85 -14.56
N SER A 363 4.28 -20.83 -13.70
CA SER A 363 3.00 -20.42 -13.09
C SER A 363 2.01 -19.88 -14.12
N TYR A 364 2.49 -19.17 -15.13
CA TYR A 364 1.65 -18.53 -16.14
C TYR A 364 1.66 -19.25 -17.50
N LYS A 365 2.38 -20.36 -17.62
CA LYS A 365 2.54 -21.14 -18.86
C LYS A 365 3.11 -20.29 -20.00
N ILE A 366 4.09 -19.44 -19.69
CA ILE A 366 4.75 -18.54 -20.64
C ILE A 366 6.19 -18.97 -20.86
N ASN A 367 6.75 -18.67 -22.02
CA ASN A 367 8.17 -18.96 -22.30
C ASN A 367 8.98 -17.66 -22.32
N LEU A 368 9.52 -17.27 -21.16
CA LEU A 368 10.46 -16.16 -21.08
C LEU A 368 11.88 -16.66 -21.39
N SER A 369 12.52 -16.06 -22.39
CA SER A 369 13.89 -16.40 -22.79
C SER A 369 14.94 -15.95 -21.76
N SER A 370 16.17 -16.49 -21.84
CA SER A 370 17.30 -16.00 -21.02
C SER A 370 17.59 -14.52 -21.24
N SER A 371 17.41 -14.01 -22.48
CA SER A 371 17.55 -12.58 -22.79
C SER A 371 16.54 -11.72 -22.04
N SER A 372 15.34 -12.24 -21.77
CA SER A 372 14.33 -11.58 -20.95
C SER A 372 14.79 -11.46 -19.51
N GLY A 373 15.43 -12.50 -18.96
CA GLY A 373 16.06 -12.46 -17.65
C GLY A 373 17.19 -11.42 -17.54
N ILE A 374 18.04 -11.34 -18.57
CA ILE A 374 19.09 -10.30 -18.64
C ILE A 374 18.48 -8.89 -18.67
N SER A 375 17.38 -8.69 -19.39
CA SER A 375 16.67 -7.40 -19.43
C SER A 375 16.11 -7.04 -18.04
N ILE A 376 15.41 -7.97 -17.38
CA ILE A 376 14.94 -7.75 -16.00
C ILE A 376 16.11 -7.42 -15.06
N GLN A 377 17.24 -8.11 -15.20
CA GLN A 377 18.45 -7.86 -14.41
C GLN A 377 19.01 -6.45 -14.64
N ARG A 378 19.09 -5.99 -15.89
CA ARG A 378 19.50 -4.61 -16.23
C ARG A 378 18.55 -3.59 -15.62
N GLY A 379 17.25 -3.83 -15.71
CA GLY A 379 16.22 -3.03 -15.06
C GLY A 379 16.40 -2.96 -13.54
N LEU A 380 16.70 -4.09 -12.89
CA LEU A 380 16.93 -4.17 -11.46
C LEU A 380 18.17 -3.35 -11.04
N ILE A 381 19.26 -3.44 -11.79
CA ILE A 381 20.46 -2.61 -11.59
C ILE A 381 20.11 -1.12 -11.69
N GLN A 382 19.37 -0.72 -12.73
CA GLN A 382 18.90 0.67 -12.91
C GLN A 382 18.03 1.13 -11.74
N GLY A 383 17.15 0.26 -11.24
CA GLY A 383 16.29 0.54 -10.10
C GLY A 383 17.09 0.75 -8.80
N VAL A 384 18.11 -0.07 -8.57
CA VAL A 384 19.03 0.10 -7.42
C VAL A 384 19.78 1.43 -7.51
N GLN A 385 20.33 1.76 -8.68
CA GLN A 385 21.01 3.04 -8.90
C GLN A 385 20.06 4.24 -8.69
N LEU A 386 18.82 4.11 -9.16
CA LEU A 386 17.79 5.13 -8.96
C LEU A 386 17.48 5.33 -7.47
N ILE A 387 17.34 4.25 -6.70
CA ILE A 387 17.11 4.29 -5.25
C ILE A 387 18.28 4.99 -4.55
N ILE A 388 19.52 4.56 -4.77
CA ILE A 388 20.71 5.17 -4.15
C ILE A 388 20.81 6.66 -4.46
N SER A 389 20.53 7.05 -5.71
CA SER A 389 20.66 8.45 -6.14
C SER A 389 19.58 9.39 -5.59
N ARG A 390 18.45 8.85 -5.10
CA ARG A 390 17.28 9.66 -4.72
C ARG A 390 16.77 9.43 -3.31
N ILE A 391 17.13 8.33 -2.67
CA ILE A 391 16.72 7.99 -1.31
C ILE A 391 17.93 8.09 -0.40
N SER A 392 17.75 8.81 0.70
CA SER A 392 18.73 8.95 1.77
C SER A 392 18.05 8.70 3.11
N ILE A 393 18.85 8.49 4.15
CA ILE A 393 18.33 8.29 5.51
C ILE A 393 17.48 9.48 5.98
N SER A 394 17.87 10.71 5.59
CA SER A 394 17.07 11.91 5.89
C SER A 394 15.72 11.89 5.16
N ILE A 395 15.68 11.49 3.89
CA ILE A 395 14.42 11.36 3.14
C ILE A 395 13.49 10.32 3.80
N LEU A 396 14.02 9.17 4.23
CA LEU A 396 13.23 8.16 4.93
C LEU A 396 12.65 8.71 6.25
N THR A 397 13.48 9.38 7.03
CA THR A 397 13.09 10.00 8.31
C THR A 397 12.05 11.10 8.12
N ASP A 398 12.31 12.05 7.20
CA ASP A 398 11.42 13.16 6.87
C ASP A 398 10.08 12.67 6.34
N THR A 399 10.07 11.60 5.54
CA THR A 399 8.84 11.02 5.01
C THR A 399 8.00 10.46 6.16
N LYS A 400 8.62 9.69 7.07
CA LYS A 400 7.93 9.12 8.23
C LYS A 400 7.37 10.23 9.14
N GLU A 401 8.14 11.31 9.34
CA GLU A 401 7.72 12.45 10.15
C GLU A 401 6.53 13.20 9.52
N LYS A 402 6.56 13.44 8.20
CA LYS A 402 5.44 14.08 7.50
C LYS A 402 4.16 13.26 7.63
N LEU A 403 4.25 11.94 7.51
CA LEU A 403 3.09 11.07 7.69
C LEU A 403 2.54 11.10 9.12
N ARG A 404 3.38 11.33 10.15
CA ARG A 404 2.90 11.51 11.53
C ARG A 404 1.92 12.68 11.65
N HIS A 405 2.12 13.73 10.87
CA HIS A 405 1.27 14.92 10.87
C HIS A 405 0.17 14.90 9.80
N LEU A 406 0.08 13.83 9.00
CA LEU A 406 -0.90 13.74 7.92
C LEU A 406 -2.34 13.55 8.43
N VAL A 407 -2.50 12.79 9.52
CA VAL A 407 -3.79 12.51 10.13
C VAL A 407 -3.96 13.39 11.37
N LYS A 408 -5.10 14.09 11.46
CA LYS A 408 -5.39 14.96 12.60
C LYS A 408 -5.86 14.19 13.83
N ILE A 409 -6.69 13.18 13.58
CA ILE A 409 -7.33 12.36 14.61
C ILE A 409 -7.12 10.91 14.23
N ASP A 410 -6.37 10.17 15.05
CA ASP A 410 -6.25 8.73 14.89
C ASP A 410 -7.50 8.03 15.44
N SER A 411 -7.71 6.80 14.99
CA SER A 411 -8.80 5.95 15.48
C SER A 411 -8.62 5.61 16.95
N THR A 412 -9.70 5.17 17.60
CA THR A 412 -9.67 4.69 18.99
C THR A 412 -8.67 3.55 19.21
N ILE A 413 -8.34 2.79 18.15
CA ILE A 413 -7.37 1.70 18.19
C ILE A 413 -5.94 2.13 17.85
N ASN A 414 -5.70 3.42 17.62
CA ASN A 414 -4.42 4.02 17.20
C ASN A 414 -3.82 3.34 15.96
N ALA A 415 -4.66 3.10 14.94
CA ALA A 415 -4.25 2.36 13.75
C ALA A 415 -3.14 3.08 12.98
N TRP A 416 -3.22 4.41 12.86
CA TRP A 416 -2.23 5.21 12.14
C TRP A 416 -0.88 5.19 12.86
N LYS A 417 -0.88 5.45 14.18
CA LYS A 417 0.33 5.41 15.00
C LYS A 417 0.99 4.03 14.97
N LYS A 418 0.24 2.95 15.16
CA LYS A 418 0.77 1.58 15.11
C LYS A 418 1.36 1.25 13.73
N GLY A 419 0.70 1.68 12.65
CA GLY A 419 1.23 1.54 11.31
C GLY A 419 2.55 2.29 11.13
N LEU A 420 2.67 3.52 11.64
CA LEU A 420 3.92 4.29 11.61
C LEU A 420 5.03 3.60 12.41
N ASP A 421 4.71 3.11 13.60
CA ASP A 421 5.67 2.42 14.46
C ASP A 421 6.21 1.14 13.80
N SER A 422 5.39 0.48 12.97
CA SER A 422 5.82 -0.71 12.21
C SER A 422 6.82 -0.41 11.08
N ILE A 423 6.91 0.84 10.61
CA ILE A 423 7.90 1.25 9.60
C ILE A 423 9.26 1.37 10.29
N HIS A 424 10.08 0.34 10.18
CA HIS A 424 11.37 0.27 10.84
C HIS A 424 12.49 0.85 9.94
N LEU A 425 12.86 2.11 10.21
CA LEU A 425 13.87 2.84 9.42
C LEU A 425 15.27 2.20 9.42
N PRO A 426 15.79 1.61 10.53
CA PRO A 426 17.08 0.93 10.50
C PRO A 426 17.17 -0.15 9.43
N PHE A 427 16.12 -0.96 9.27
CA PHE A 427 16.07 -1.97 8.21
C PHE A 427 16.21 -1.38 6.79
N LEU A 428 15.52 -0.28 6.51
CA LEU A 428 15.63 0.41 5.21
C LEU A 428 17.01 1.06 5.03
N SER A 429 17.61 1.56 6.11
CA SER A 429 18.98 2.09 6.10
C SER A 429 19.99 1.00 5.76
N ASP A 430 19.91 -0.15 6.42
CA ASP A 430 20.82 -1.28 6.19
C ASP A 430 20.71 -1.80 4.75
N LEU A 431 19.51 -1.77 4.16
CA LEU A 431 19.30 -2.11 2.75
C LEU A 431 19.89 -1.07 1.81
N LEU A 432 19.73 0.23 2.12
CA LEU A 432 20.32 1.30 1.34
C LEU A 432 21.85 1.22 1.36
N GLU A 433 22.46 1.00 2.53
CA GLU A 433 23.90 0.78 2.67
C GLU A 433 24.36 -0.47 1.92
N THR A 434 23.58 -1.55 1.98
CA THR A 434 23.84 -2.76 1.20
C THR A 434 23.81 -2.47 -0.30
N MET A 435 22.85 -1.67 -0.79
CA MET A 435 22.79 -1.27 -2.20
C MET A 435 24.01 -0.43 -2.61
N VAL A 436 24.41 0.55 -1.79
CA VAL A 436 25.59 1.39 -2.01
C VAL A 436 26.87 0.58 -2.11
N LEU A 437 27.01 -0.48 -1.30
CA LEU A 437 28.21 -1.33 -1.30
C LEU A 437 28.49 -2.04 -2.64
N PHE A 438 27.46 -2.31 -3.46
CA PHE A 438 27.60 -3.05 -4.71
C PHE A 438 27.55 -2.19 -5.98
N CYS A 439 27.13 -0.93 -5.87
CA CYS A 439 27.17 0.05 -6.97
C CYS A 439 28.53 0.74 -7.00
#